data_AF-A0AAV4NYH4-F1
#
_entry.id   AF-A0AAV4NYH4-F1
#
_cell.length_a   1.000
_cell.length_b   1.000
_cell.length_c   1.000
_cell.angle_alpha   90.00
_cell.angle_beta   90.00
_cell.angle_gamma   90.00
#
_symmetry.space_group_name_H-M   'P 1'
#
loop_
_entity.id
_entity.type
_entity.pdbx_description
1 polymer ?
#
loop_
_entity_poly.entity_id
_entity_poly.type
_entity_poly.pdbx_seq_one_letter_code
_entity_poly.pdbx_strand_id
1 'polypeptide(L)'
;MEKLEWRGAFQRQPAYYLFLDMTAPMSVHNLKTICQVLQDLIALSVSLKGTQRFSVLGIYALSDRTKCIFPMQSIKNNYAKFQFSIECIQSIASLFNGKKTFDNEQLTESLQTAIQQYEAYYQGAVQDKEEWPQLQLIFFSAQFAQKFVKDVEESLTAIELAYIRQINVVILRGRYLTSSFNSSESTTDIQVPGSQGIFDNEEKENIIRSILHVMEIEANSYQLESIFKNWLHDCGTDSDHLRLTIDKMVLRCDIKERLLNADSLPTTSQFFLFPNSNLPQPTARVNPSSKQLCITKVPVYTMEAVSVIRREGLCESLIFGHPFVAIATRCWKIDWDELERNEQQFTAIVEYLCKNNLVLLAKRQSSQFPSAEKALPAGHFAFFPAKNTLLVKSVASKELVMPLGEMQAKEIPEEVKMEIFQSLKNLEEKDFYNPLAVSSGLYDYLTSSLSKISKSRPSTNFVVPIINREEEPAKKKKKCAVLPISETQTKKSRESSFKTDFLSASALFKKRFPNNLE
;
A
#
# COMPACT_ATOMS: atom_id res chain seq x y z
N MET A 1 -13.77 28.76 12.11
CA MET A 1 -13.29 27.41 11.75
C MET A 1 -14.52 26.60 11.42
N GLU A 2 -14.64 26.12 10.19
CA GLU A 2 -15.63 25.07 9.91
C GLU A 2 -15.24 23.81 10.69
N LYS A 3 -16.23 23.11 11.19
CA LYS A 3 -16.03 21.85 11.91
C LYS A 3 -15.78 20.78 10.86
N LEU A 4 -14.51 20.41 10.66
CA LEU A 4 -14.13 19.30 9.78
C LEU A 4 -14.95 18.05 10.13
N GLU A 5 -15.65 17.52 9.14
CA GLU A 5 -16.26 16.20 9.20
C GLU A 5 -15.15 15.15 9.04
N TRP A 6 -15.19 14.09 9.85
CA TRP A 6 -14.16 13.05 9.88
C TRP A 6 -14.80 11.69 9.58
N ARG A 7 -14.11 10.88 8.77
CA ARG A 7 -14.45 9.48 8.53
C ARG A 7 -13.39 8.57 9.14
N GLY A 8 -13.80 7.42 9.67
CA GLY A 8 -12.83 6.35 9.95
C GLY A 8 -12.58 5.53 8.69
N ALA A 9 -11.31 5.32 8.35
CA ALA A 9 -10.92 4.42 7.27
C ALA A 9 -10.82 2.98 7.81
N PHE A 10 -11.27 2.00 7.02
CA PHE A 10 -11.20 0.57 7.35
C PHE A 10 -12.02 0.16 8.59
N GLN A 11 -13.04 0.93 8.98
CA GLN A 11 -13.91 0.60 10.13
C GLN A 11 -14.83 -0.59 9.86
N ARG A 12 -15.37 -0.70 8.65
CA ARG A 12 -16.32 -1.77 8.25
C ARG A 12 -15.63 -2.99 7.63
N GLN A 13 -14.36 -3.24 7.96
CA GLN A 13 -13.60 -4.38 7.44
C GLN A 13 -14.13 -5.70 8.00
N PRO A 14 -14.55 -6.65 7.15
CA PRO A 14 -15.13 -7.90 7.63
C PRO A 14 -14.09 -8.87 8.19
N ALA A 15 -14.56 -9.82 9.00
CA ALA A 15 -13.81 -11.04 9.30
C ALA A 15 -13.99 -12.05 8.16
N TYR A 16 -13.00 -12.93 7.95
CA TYR A 16 -13.01 -13.87 6.83
C TYR A 16 -12.88 -15.32 7.29
N TYR A 17 -13.67 -16.22 6.71
CA TYR A 17 -13.36 -17.66 6.70
C TYR A 17 -13.08 -18.13 5.28
N LEU A 18 -12.01 -18.91 5.15
CA LEU A 18 -11.71 -19.67 3.95
C LEU A 18 -12.06 -21.15 4.15
N PHE A 19 -12.79 -21.72 3.21
CA PHE A 19 -13.06 -23.15 3.12
C PHE A 19 -12.39 -23.68 1.85
N LEU A 20 -11.33 -24.47 2.03
CA LEU A 20 -10.56 -25.07 0.94
C LEU A 20 -11.07 -26.48 0.70
N ASP A 21 -11.73 -26.72 -0.43
CA ASP A 21 -12.15 -28.04 -0.84
C ASP A 21 -10.94 -28.86 -1.34
N MET A 22 -10.67 -29.98 -0.67
CA MET A 22 -9.56 -30.89 -0.98
C MET A 22 -10.06 -32.21 -1.60
N THR A 23 -11.31 -32.26 -2.05
CA THR A 23 -11.94 -33.40 -2.71
C THR A 23 -11.72 -33.35 -4.24
N ALA A 24 -11.92 -34.48 -4.94
CA ALA A 24 -11.82 -34.47 -6.40
C ALA A 24 -12.89 -33.57 -7.05
N PRO A 25 -12.56 -32.80 -8.10
CA PRO A 25 -11.34 -32.86 -8.92
C PRO A 25 -10.26 -31.82 -8.54
N MET A 26 -10.20 -31.35 -7.29
CA MET A 26 -9.19 -30.38 -6.86
C MET A 26 -7.76 -30.91 -7.12
N SER A 27 -6.92 -30.07 -7.73
CA SER A 27 -5.53 -30.42 -8.01
C SER A 27 -4.58 -29.86 -6.95
N VAL A 28 -3.50 -30.60 -6.68
CA VAL A 28 -2.40 -30.14 -5.80
C VAL A 28 -1.80 -28.83 -6.30
N HIS A 29 -1.78 -28.59 -7.62
CA HIS A 29 -1.31 -27.33 -8.21
C HIS A 29 -2.26 -26.15 -7.88
N ASN A 30 -3.58 -26.36 -7.96
CA ASN A 30 -4.57 -25.33 -7.64
C ASN A 30 -4.46 -24.93 -6.16
N LEU A 31 -4.43 -25.92 -5.26
CA LEU A 31 -4.27 -25.68 -3.81
C LEU A 31 -2.95 -24.98 -3.49
N LYS A 32 -1.81 -25.40 -4.07
CA LYS A 32 -0.53 -24.71 -3.89
C LYS A 32 -0.57 -23.27 -4.39
N THR A 33 -1.24 -23.00 -5.52
CA THR A 33 -1.39 -21.64 -6.05
C THR A 33 -2.23 -20.76 -5.13
N ILE A 34 -3.37 -21.26 -4.61
CA ILE A 34 -4.18 -20.54 -3.61
C ILE A 34 -3.37 -20.23 -2.37
N CYS A 35 -2.71 -21.25 -1.80
CA CYS A 35 -1.88 -21.10 -0.60
C CYS A 35 -0.77 -20.07 -0.80
N GLN A 36 -0.06 -20.09 -1.95
CA GLN A 36 1.00 -19.14 -2.25
C GLN A 36 0.47 -17.71 -2.34
N VAL A 37 -0.59 -17.47 -3.13
CA VAL A 37 -1.13 -16.11 -3.31
C VAL A 37 -1.72 -15.57 -2.02
N LEU A 38 -2.40 -16.40 -1.23
CA LEU A 38 -2.90 -16.03 0.10
C LEU A 38 -1.74 -15.67 1.06
N GLN A 39 -0.65 -16.43 1.03
CA GLN A 39 0.55 -16.16 1.80
C GLN A 39 1.22 -14.84 1.37
N ASP A 40 1.34 -14.58 0.07
CA ASP A 40 1.90 -13.35 -0.48
C ASP A 40 1.04 -12.12 -0.12
N LEU A 41 -0.29 -12.22 -0.21
CA LEU A 41 -1.23 -11.19 0.23
C LEU A 41 -1.06 -10.90 1.73
N ILE A 42 -0.99 -11.93 2.56
CA ILE A 42 -0.93 -11.76 4.01
C ILE A 42 0.43 -11.19 4.44
N ALA A 43 1.52 -11.63 3.82
CA ALA A 43 2.85 -11.04 4.02
C ALA A 43 2.86 -9.55 3.65
N LEU A 44 2.22 -9.17 2.54
CA LEU A 44 2.02 -7.79 2.12
C LEU A 44 1.20 -7.01 3.15
N SER A 45 -0.01 -7.48 3.47
CA SER A 45 -0.97 -6.84 4.39
C SER A 45 -0.37 -6.56 5.78
N VAL A 46 0.29 -7.55 6.38
CA VAL A 46 0.92 -7.42 7.71
C VAL A 46 2.13 -6.47 7.68
N SER A 47 2.77 -6.30 6.52
CA SER A 47 3.91 -5.40 6.33
C SER A 47 3.54 -3.94 6.07
N LEU A 48 2.27 -3.63 5.76
CA LEU A 48 1.81 -2.26 5.53
C LEU A 48 1.79 -1.47 6.85
N LYS A 49 2.42 -0.29 6.86
CA LYS A 49 2.28 0.70 7.94
C LYS A 49 0.93 1.41 7.85
N GLY A 50 0.40 1.82 9.01
CA GLY A 50 -0.86 2.57 9.12
C GLY A 50 -1.99 1.72 9.70
N THR A 51 -3.23 2.12 9.41
CA THR A 51 -4.44 1.38 9.80
C THR A 51 -4.43 -0.02 9.16
N GLN A 52 -4.79 -1.02 9.95
CA GLN A 52 -4.81 -2.40 9.47
C GLN A 52 -6.01 -2.62 8.53
N ARG A 53 -5.72 -3.00 7.29
CA ARG A 53 -6.72 -3.15 6.22
C ARG A 53 -7.44 -4.49 6.25
N PHE A 54 -6.76 -5.53 6.75
CA PHE A 54 -7.28 -6.89 6.90
C PHE A 54 -6.72 -7.48 8.19
N SER A 55 -7.58 -8.02 9.05
CA SER A 55 -7.24 -8.29 10.45
C SER A 55 -7.43 -9.73 10.90
N VAL A 56 -8.61 -10.31 10.71
CA VAL A 56 -8.99 -11.61 11.30
C VAL A 56 -9.36 -12.62 10.21
N LEU A 57 -8.86 -13.83 10.34
CA LEU A 57 -9.06 -14.94 9.40
C LEU A 57 -9.19 -16.26 10.14
N GLY A 58 -10.04 -17.14 9.63
CA GLY A 58 -10.00 -18.58 9.88
C GLY A 58 -9.90 -19.38 8.58
N ILE A 59 -9.39 -20.61 8.65
CA ILE A 59 -9.24 -21.51 7.50
C ILE A 59 -9.67 -22.93 7.87
N TYR A 60 -10.59 -23.47 7.07
CA TYR A 60 -11.02 -24.86 7.08
C TYR A 60 -10.53 -25.60 5.83
N ALA A 61 -10.18 -26.87 6.01
CA ALA A 61 -9.98 -27.83 4.93
C ALA A 61 -11.19 -28.76 4.88
N LEU A 62 -11.94 -28.75 3.76
CA LEU A 62 -13.04 -29.67 3.51
C LEU A 62 -12.46 -30.96 2.87
N SER A 63 -12.70 -32.10 3.50
CA SER A 63 -12.21 -33.42 3.05
C SER A 63 -13.08 -34.51 3.69
N ASP A 64 -12.65 -35.78 3.69
CA ASP A 64 -13.39 -36.86 4.37
C ASP A 64 -13.60 -36.64 5.87
N ARG A 65 -12.79 -35.76 6.45
CA ARG A 65 -13.04 -35.11 7.74
C ARG A 65 -12.75 -33.63 7.59
N THR A 66 -13.78 -32.79 7.62
CA THR A 66 -13.59 -31.34 7.67
C THR A 66 -12.78 -30.95 8.92
N LYS A 67 -11.78 -30.08 8.75
CA LYS A 67 -10.88 -29.66 9.84
C LYS A 67 -10.63 -28.16 9.82
N CYS A 68 -10.73 -27.53 10.98
CA CYS A 68 -10.19 -26.19 11.20
C CYS A 68 -8.66 -26.27 11.23
N ILE A 69 -7.97 -25.66 10.25
CA ILE A 69 -6.50 -25.66 10.16
C ILE A 69 -5.90 -24.37 10.74
N PHE A 70 -6.68 -23.28 10.70
CA PHE A 70 -6.35 -22.01 11.33
C PHE A 70 -7.62 -21.48 11.99
N PRO A 71 -7.75 -21.49 13.34
CA PRO A 71 -8.93 -20.95 14.01
C PRO A 71 -8.98 -19.43 13.86
N MET A 72 -10.18 -18.85 14.01
CA MET A 72 -10.42 -17.40 13.87
C MET A 72 -9.50 -16.60 14.81
N GLN A 73 -8.52 -15.89 14.24
CA GLN A 73 -7.58 -15.09 15.02
C GLN A 73 -6.96 -13.94 14.22
N SER A 74 -6.48 -12.90 14.92
CA SER A 74 -5.78 -11.78 14.30
C SER A 74 -4.46 -12.22 13.66
N ILE A 75 -4.32 -11.98 12.35
CA ILE A 75 -3.18 -12.41 11.54
C ILE A 75 -1.89 -11.69 11.94
N LYS A 76 -1.96 -10.38 12.20
CA LYS A 76 -0.79 -9.52 12.48
C LYS A 76 0.03 -10.01 13.67
N ASN A 77 -0.63 -10.60 14.67
CA ASN A 77 0.00 -11.15 15.87
C ASN A 77 0.30 -12.66 15.76
N ASN A 78 -0.23 -13.35 14.73
CA ASN A 78 -0.16 -14.81 14.58
C ASN A 78 0.43 -15.26 13.22
N TYR A 79 1.13 -14.38 12.49
CA TYR A 79 1.65 -14.67 11.14
C TYR A 79 2.50 -15.95 11.07
N ALA A 80 3.33 -16.23 12.08
CA ALA A 80 4.11 -17.48 12.14
C ALA A 80 3.23 -18.75 12.25
N LYS A 81 2.12 -18.69 13.01
CA LYS A 81 1.13 -19.79 13.05
C LYS A 81 0.43 -19.93 11.70
N PHE A 82 0.09 -18.82 11.06
CA PHE A 82 -0.52 -18.82 9.73
C PHE A 82 0.43 -19.47 8.69
N GLN A 83 1.71 -19.13 8.68
CA GLN A 83 2.70 -19.78 7.80
C GLN A 83 2.75 -21.29 8.02
N PHE A 84 2.82 -21.75 9.28
CA PHE A 84 2.77 -23.17 9.62
C PHE A 84 1.46 -23.84 9.16
N SER A 85 0.31 -23.17 9.30
CA SER A 85 -0.98 -23.65 8.79
C SER A 85 -0.99 -23.78 7.26
N ILE A 86 -0.36 -22.86 6.52
CA ILE A 86 -0.20 -22.96 5.06
C ILE A 86 0.69 -24.16 4.68
N GLU A 87 1.82 -24.35 5.36
CA GLU A 87 2.71 -25.51 5.16
C GLU A 87 1.97 -26.83 5.46
N CYS A 88 1.12 -26.85 6.50
CA CYS A 88 0.24 -27.97 6.81
C CYS A 88 -0.75 -28.24 5.67
N ILE A 89 -1.44 -27.22 5.14
CA ILE A 89 -2.39 -27.39 4.01
C ILE A 89 -1.68 -27.93 2.76
N GLN A 90 -0.49 -27.42 2.44
CA GLN A 90 0.30 -27.91 1.30
C GLN A 90 0.79 -29.36 1.49
N SER A 91 1.17 -29.72 2.72
CA SER A 91 1.59 -31.08 3.08
C SER A 91 0.42 -32.05 3.03
N ILE A 92 -0.71 -31.67 3.64
CA ILE A 92 -2.02 -32.33 3.53
C ILE A 92 -2.32 -32.57 2.04
N ALA A 93 -2.42 -31.52 1.22
CA ALA A 93 -2.74 -31.61 -0.21
C ALA A 93 -1.87 -32.62 -1.00
N SER A 94 -0.59 -32.79 -0.64
CA SER A 94 0.30 -33.77 -1.30
C SER A 94 -0.02 -35.25 -0.99
N LEU A 95 -0.82 -35.52 0.05
CA LEU A 95 -1.19 -36.85 0.53
C LEU A 95 -2.62 -37.27 0.14
N PHE A 96 -3.47 -36.35 -0.36
CA PHE A 96 -4.84 -36.68 -0.78
C PHE A 96 -4.91 -37.11 -2.23
N ASN A 97 -5.48 -38.31 -2.45
CA ASN A 97 -5.77 -38.84 -3.78
C ASN A 97 -7.17 -38.43 -4.31
N GLY A 98 -7.82 -37.42 -3.70
CA GLY A 98 -9.13 -36.88 -4.09
C GLY A 98 -10.36 -37.81 -3.97
N LYS A 99 -10.17 -39.12 -3.75
CA LYS A 99 -11.22 -40.16 -3.82
C LYS A 99 -12.35 -40.08 -2.78
N LYS A 100 -12.28 -39.18 -1.81
CA LYS A 100 -13.29 -39.05 -0.75
C LYS A 100 -13.85 -37.64 -0.77
N THR A 101 -15.17 -37.53 -0.68
CA THR A 101 -15.90 -36.27 -0.51
C THR A 101 -16.08 -35.96 0.98
N PHE A 102 -16.35 -34.70 1.32
CA PHE A 102 -17.00 -34.37 2.59
C PHE A 102 -18.50 -34.72 2.51
N ASP A 103 -19.18 -34.69 3.65
CA ASP A 103 -20.63 -34.85 3.78
C ASP A 103 -21.28 -33.50 4.12
N ASN A 104 -22.53 -33.27 3.70
CA ASN A 104 -23.24 -32.01 3.95
C ASN A 104 -23.51 -31.82 5.46
N GLU A 105 -23.62 -32.91 6.24
CA GLU A 105 -23.65 -32.84 7.71
C GLU A 105 -22.33 -32.26 8.28
N GLN A 106 -21.17 -32.72 7.80
CA GLN A 106 -19.86 -32.20 8.25
C GLN A 106 -19.63 -30.74 7.81
N LEU A 107 -20.13 -30.36 6.63
CA LEU A 107 -20.08 -28.98 6.16
C LEU A 107 -20.90 -28.09 7.11
N THR A 108 -22.12 -28.50 7.44
CA THR A 108 -23.02 -27.80 8.37
C THR A 108 -22.39 -27.66 9.77
N GLU A 109 -21.86 -28.74 10.35
CA GLU A 109 -21.16 -28.71 11.65
C GLU A 109 -19.97 -27.72 11.63
N SER A 110 -19.20 -27.71 10.53
CA SER A 110 -18.06 -26.81 10.38
C SER A 110 -18.48 -25.33 10.27
N LEU A 111 -19.63 -25.05 9.65
CA LEU A 111 -20.19 -23.70 9.54
C LEU A 111 -20.74 -23.20 10.89
N GLN A 112 -21.44 -24.06 11.63
CA GLN A 112 -21.87 -23.77 13.00
C GLN A 112 -20.66 -23.46 13.91
N THR A 113 -19.64 -24.33 13.85
CA THR A 113 -18.39 -24.14 14.61
C THR A 113 -17.64 -22.87 14.19
N ALA A 114 -17.64 -22.53 12.90
CA ALA A 114 -17.03 -21.32 12.39
C ALA A 114 -17.71 -20.06 12.96
N ILE A 115 -19.04 -20.01 13.00
CA ILE A 115 -19.80 -18.89 13.55
C ILE A 115 -19.59 -18.79 15.07
N GLN A 116 -19.68 -19.90 15.81
CA GLN A 116 -19.40 -19.92 17.26
C GLN A 116 -17.99 -19.38 17.59
N GLN A 117 -16.98 -19.73 16.79
CA GLN A 117 -15.62 -19.17 16.94
C GLN A 117 -15.55 -17.67 16.60
N TYR A 118 -16.32 -17.19 15.63
CA TYR A 118 -16.42 -15.78 15.30
C TYR A 118 -17.07 -14.99 16.45
N GLU A 119 -18.19 -15.47 16.98
CA GLU A 119 -18.88 -14.85 18.12
C GLU A 119 -17.98 -14.81 19.35
N ALA A 120 -17.36 -15.94 19.71
CA ALA A 120 -16.46 -16.02 20.86
C ALA A 120 -15.24 -15.09 20.72
N TYR A 121 -14.72 -14.91 19.49
CA TYR A 121 -13.63 -13.98 19.21
C TYR A 121 -14.05 -12.53 19.44
N TYR A 122 -15.19 -12.10 18.88
CA TYR A 122 -15.63 -10.71 18.98
C TYR A 122 -16.26 -10.36 20.32
N GLN A 123 -16.97 -11.28 20.98
CA GLN A 123 -17.45 -11.09 22.35
C GLN A 123 -16.31 -10.84 23.36
N GLY A 124 -15.12 -11.41 23.11
CA GLY A 124 -13.92 -11.12 23.89
C GLY A 124 -13.19 -9.82 23.52
N ALA A 125 -13.52 -9.17 22.40
CA ALA A 125 -12.77 -8.05 21.83
C ALA A 125 -13.56 -6.74 21.70
N VAL A 126 -14.88 -6.81 21.48
CA VAL A 126 -15.78 -5.68 21.22
C VAL A 126 -17.07 -5.89 22.01
N GLN A 127 -17.38 -4.98 22.94
CA GLN A 127 -18.51 -5.15 23.86
C GLN A 127 -19.87 -4.96 23.18
N ASP A 128 -19.97 -4.04 22.21
CA ASP A 128 -21.20 -3.80 21.47
C ASP A 128 -21.29 -4.73 20.25
N LYS A 129 -22.41 -5.43 20.11
CA LYS A 129 -22.67 -6.32 18.96
C LYS A 129 -22.90 -5.53 17.66
N GLU A 130 -23.36 -4.29 17.71
CA GLU A 130 -23.57 -3.46 16.51
C GLU A 130 -22.25 -2.98 15.87
N GLU A 131 -21.17 -2.97 16.66
CA GLU A 131 -19.80 -2.68 16.20
C GLU A 131 -19.06 -3.93 15.69
N TRP A 132 -19.66 -5.13 15.77
CA TRP A 132 -18.98 -6.35 15.31
C TRP A 132 -18.77 -6.33 13.79
N PRO A 133 -17.53 -6.57 13.31
CA PRO A 133 -17.25 -6.79 11.90
C PRO A 133 -18.12 -7.89 11.31
N GLN A 134 -18.82 -7.62 10.21
CA GLN A 134 -19.58 -8.66 9.52
C GLN A 134 -18.66 -9.77 9.00
N LEU A 135 -19.20 -10.98 8.86
CA LEU A 135 -18.47 -12.16 8.42
C LEU A 135 -18.60 -12.36 6.90
N GLN A 136 -17.49 -12.68 6.24
CA GLN A 136 -17.47 -13.19 4.86
C GLN A 136 -16.98 -14.63 4.82
N LEU A 137 -17.74 -15.49 4.16
CA LEU A 137 -17.39 -16.90 3.93
C LEU A 137 -16.92 -17.06 2.49
N ILE A 138 -15.79 -17.73 2.27
CA ILE A 138 -15.21 -17.87 0.93
C ILE A 138 -14.78 -19.32 0.73
N PHE A 139 -15.44 -19.99 -0.22
CA PHE A 139 -15.18 -21.36 -0.60
C PHE A 139 -14.31 -21.41 -1.86
N PHE A 140 -13.28 -22.24 -1.86
CA PHE A 140 -12.51 -22.57 -3.07
C PHE A 140 -12.72 -24.04 -3.39
N SER A 141 -13.38 -24.34 -4.51
CA SER A 141 -13.64 -25.71 -4.99
C SER A 141 -13.29 -25.88 -6.45
N ALA A 142 -13.04 -27.11 -6.87
CA ALA A 142 -12.96 -27.49 -8.29
C ALA A 142 -14.13 -28.39 -8.71
N GLN A 143 -15.09 -28.68 -7.82
CA GLN A 143 -16.29 -29.43 -8.14
C GLN A 143 -17.17 -28.67 -9.14
N PHE A 144 -18.12 -29.39 -9.73
CA PHE A 144 -19.11 -28.80 -10.63
C PHE A 144 -19.96 -27.77 -9.87
N ALA A 145 -20.02 -26.55 -10.39
CA ALA A 145 -20.56 -25.37 -9.70
C ALA A 145 -21.96 -25.63 -9.12
N GLN A 146 -22.91 -26.13 -9.94
CA GLN A 146 -24.29 -26.37 -9.50
C GLN A 146 -24.40 -27.35 -8.32
N LYS A 147 -23.56 -28.39 -8.30
CA LYS A 147 -23.56 -29.38 -7.20
C LYS A 147 -23.03 -28.74 -5.92
N PHE A 148 -21.83 -28.15 -5.99
CA PHE A 148 -21.18 -27.59 -4.80
C PHE A 148 -21.93 -26.38 -4.23
N VAL A 149 -22.55 -25.56 -5.09
CA VAL A 149 -23.44 -24.47 -4.68
C VAL A 149 -24.64 -25.03 -3.94
N LYS A 150 -25.30 -26.06 -4.48
CA LYS A 150 -26.43 -26.72 -3.81
C LYS A 150 -26.03 -27.31 -2.45
N ASP A 151 -24.89 -28.00 -2.37
CA ASP A 151 -24.36 -28.56 -1.11
C ASP A 151 -24.14 -27.44 -0.06
N VAL A 152 -23.66 -26.27 -0.48
CA VAL A 152 -23.49 -25.08 0.38
C VAL A 152 -24.84 -24.45 0.76
N GLU A 153 -25.79 -24.31 -0.18
CA GLU A 153 -27.14 -23.79 0.09
C GLU A 153 -27.88 -24.67 1.11
N GLU A 154 -27.87 -25.99 0.93
CA GLU A 154 -28.46 -26.95 1.86
C GLU A 154 -27.88 -26.80 3.27
N SER A 155 -26.54 -26.77 3.41
CA SER A 155 -25.89 -26.56 4.71
C SER A 155 -26.24 -25.21 5.36
N LEU A 156 -26.44 -24.14 4.58
CA LEU A 156 -26.78 -22.81 5.10
C LEU A 156 -28.22 -22.72 5.65
N THR A 157 -29.13 -23.61 5.26
CA THR A 157 -30.50 -23.64 5.81
C THR A 157 -30.51 -23.87 7.32
N ALA A 158 -29.53 -24.59 7.87
CA ALA A 158 -29.37 -24.89 9.30
C ALA A 158 -28.53 -23.85 10.07
N ILE A 159 -28.19 -22.71 9.44
CA ILE A 159 -27.25 -21.70 9.96
C ILE A 159 -27.95 -20.38 10.29
N GLU A 160 -27.47 -19.66 11.30
CA GLU A 160 -27.85 -18.26 11.55
C GLU A 160 -27.09 -17.32 10.62
N LEU A 161 -27.82 -16.58 9.77
CA LEU A 161 -27.24 -15.74 8.72
C LEU A 161 -26.99 -14.29 9.15
N ALA A 162 -27.43 -13.89 10.36
CA ALA A 162 -27.46 -12.50 10.82
C ALA A 162 -26.08 -11.79 10.77
N TYR A 163 -25.00 -12.53 10.99
CA TYR A 163 -23.63 -12.01 10.97
C TYR A 163 -22.96 -12.07 9.58
N ILE A 164 -23.55 -12.77 8.61
CA ILE A 164 -22.92 -13.04 7.30
C ILE A 164 -23.29 -11.93 6.31
N ARG A 165 -22.29 -11.16 5.88
CA ARG A 165 -22.43 -10.14 4.83
C ARG A 165 -22.52 -10.76 3.44
N GLN A 166 -21.69 -11.77 3.18
CA GLN A 166 -21.44 -12.27 1.84
C GLN A 166 -20.83 -13.67 1.88
N ILE A 167 -21.24 -14.51 0.95
CA ILE A 167 -20.72 -15.86 0.72
C ILE A 167 -20.20 -15.93 -0.71
N ASN A 168 -18.92 -16.23 -0.89
CA ASN A 168 -18.31 -16.32 -2.22
C ASN A 168 -17.89 -17.76 -2.51
N VAL A 169 -18.47 -18.38 -3.55
CA VAL A 169 -18.09 -19.70 -4.03
C VAL A 169 -17.21 -19.53 -5.27
N VAL A 170 -15.92 -19.80 -5.11
CA VAL A 170 -14.90 -19.69 -6.14
C VAL A 170 -14.63 -21.06 -6.76
N ILE A 171 -15.16 -21.28 -7.96
CA ILE A 171 -15.00 -22.51 -8.72
C ILE A 171 -13.78 -22.40 -9.62
N LEU A 172 -12.84 -23.32 -9.41
CA LEU A 172 -11.55 -23.38 -10.11
C LEU A 172 -11.65 -24.33 -11.30
N ARG A 173 -11.69 -23.76 -12.51
CA ARG A 173 -11.63 -24.54 -13.74
C ARG A 173 -10.28 -25.25 -13.87
N GLY A 174 -10.31 -26.57 -14.03
CA GLY A 174 -9.12 -27.34 -14.40
C GLY A 174 -8.78 -27.16 -15.88
N ARG A 175 -7.49 -27.08 -16.22
CA ARG A 175 -7.01 -26.86 -17.62
C ARG A 175 -7.31 -28.02 -18.60
N TYR A 176 -8.13 -29.00 -18.21
CA TYR A 176 -8.37 -30.25 -18.93
C TYR A 176 -9.82 -30.46 -19.37
N LEU A 177 -10.72 -29.48 -19.16
CA LEU A 177 -12.12 -29.55 -19.59
C LEU A 177 -12.56 -28.31 -20.38
N THR A 178 -11.96 -28.12 -21.55
CA THR A 178 -12.56 -27.29 -22.61
C THR A 178 -13.47 -28.14 -23.49
N SER A 179 -14.64 -28.49 -22.96
CA SER A 179 -15.76 -29.04 -23.74
C SER A 179 -16.97 -28.11 -23.66
N SER A 180 -17.07 -27.24 -24.67
CA SER A 180 -18.31 -26.61 -25.18
C SER A 180 -19.54 -26.64 -24.26
N PHE A 181 -19.80 -25.53 -23.56
CA PHE A 181 -21.16 -25.21 -23.13
C PHE A 181 -21.94 -24.71 -24.34
N ASN A 182 -22.71 -25.61 -24.97
CA ASN A 182 -23.92 -25.20 -25.65
C ASN A 182 -25.02 -25.08 -24.57
N SER A 183 -25.62 -23.90 -24.47
CA SER A 183 -26.81 -23.68 -23.66
C SER A 183 -28.00 -24.42 -24.28
N SER A 184 -28.34 -25.58 -23.73
CA SER A 184 -29.65 -26.20 -23.94
C SER A 184 -30.49 -25.98 -22.69
N GLU A 185 -31.39 -24.99 -22.75
CA GLU A 185 -32.52 -24.93 -21.84
C GLU A 185 -33.36 -26.20 -22.02
N SER A 186 -33.53 -26.98 -20.95
CA SER A 186 -34.49 -28.08 -20.91
C SER A 186 -35.43 -27.85 -19.75
N THR A 187 -36.57 -27.22 -20.04
CA THR A 187 -37.72 -27.17 -19.14
C THR A 187 -38.23 -28.58 -18.89
N THR A 188 -38.30 -28.98 -17.62
CA THR A 188 -39.06 -30.15 -17.19
C THR A 188 -39.96 -29.74 -16.04
N ASP A 189 -41.25 -29.59 -16.34
CA ASP A 189 -42.29 -29.35 -15.34
C ASP A 189 -42.31 -30.50 -14.32
N ILE A 190 -42.21 -30.17 -13.03
CA ILE A 190 -42.51 -31.10 -11.94
C ILE A 190 -43.64 -30.50 -11.13
N GLN A 191 -44.77 -31.22 -11.10
CA GLN A 191 -45.97 -30.81 -10.38
C GLN A 191 -45.75 -30.90 -8.87
N VAL A 192 -46.12 -29.84 -8.15
CA VAL A 192 -46.00 -29.74 -6.70
C VAL A 192 -47.22 -30.37 -6.00
N PRO A 193 -47.05 -31.36 -5.10
CA PRO A 193 -48.04 -31.70 -4.08
C PRO A 193 -47.85 -30.77 -2.88
N GLY A 194 -48.84 -29.95 -2.56
CA GLY A 194 -48.73 -28.96 -1.49
C GLY A 194 -48.69 -29.58 -0.08
N SER A 195 -47.79 -29.09 0.77
CA SER A 195 -47.80 -29.30 2.22
C SER A 195 -47.67 -27.95 2.93
N GLN A 196 -48.61 -27.63 3.83
CA GLN A 196 -48.69 -26.32 4.48
C GLN A 196 -47.56 -26.12 5.50
N GLY A 197 -46.72 -25.09 5.28
CA GLY A 197 -45.62 -24.71 6.17
C GLY A 197 -44.53 -23.86 5.50
N ILE A 198 -44.90 -23.03 4.50
CA ILE A 198 -43.98 -22.63 3.42
C ILE A 198 -43.29 -21.26 3.62
N PHE A 199 -43.90 -20.32 4.36
CA PHE A 199 -43.45 -18.91 4.33
C PHE A 199 -42.02 -18.67 4.89
N ASP A 200 -41.62 -19.32 5.98
CA ASP A 200 -40.31 -19.07 6.61
C ASP A 200 -39.12 -19.62 5.80
N ASN A 201 -39.32 -20.72 5.06
CA ASN A 201 -38.24 -21.34 4.27
C ASN A 201 -37.96 -20.59 2.96
N GLU A 202 -39.00 -20.14 2.24
CA GLU A 202 -38.82 -19.38 1.00
C GLU A 202 -38.10 -18.04 1.25
N GLU A 203 -38.42 -17.35 2.34
CA GLU A 203 -37.69 -16.12 2.73
C GLU A 203 -36.22 -16.40 3.02
N LYS A 204 -35.91 -17.47 3.77
CA LYS A 204 -34.51 -17.83 4.09
C LYS A 204 -33.72 -18.25 2.85
N GLU A 205 -34.30 -19.02 1.94
CA GLU A 205 -33.67 -19.36 0.65
C GLU A 205 -33.37 -18.11 -0.18
N ASN A 206 -34.31 -17.16 -0.24
CA ASN A 206 -34.11 -15.89 -0.95
C ASN A 206 -32.99 -15.04 -0.32
N ILE A 207 -32.88 -15.02 1.01
CA ILE A 207 -31.75 -14.39 1.71
C ILE A 207 -30.43 -15.06 1.31
N ILE A 208 -30.34 -16.40 1.34
CA ILE A 208 -29.14 -17.16 0.94
C ILE A 208 -28.74 -16.78 -0.49
N ARG A 209 -29.67 -16.79 -1.45
CA ARG A 209 -29.40 -16.42 -2.85
C ARG A 209 -28.96 -14.96 -3.02
N SER A 210 -29.36 -14.05 -2.11
CA SER A 210 -28.95 -12.64 -2.18
C SER A 210 -27.51 -12.39 -1.70
N ILE A 211 -27.01 -13.20 -0.75
CA ILE A 211 -25.64 -13.09 -0.19
C ILE A 211 -24.64 -14.02 -0.86
N LEU A 212 -25.11 -15.04 -1.59
CA LEU A 212 -24.31 -16.06 -2.26
C LEU A 212 -23.92 -15.61 -3.67
N HIS A 213 -22.61 -15.49 -3.92
CA HIS A 213 -22.06 -15.17 -5.23
C HIS A 213 -21.14 -16.28 -5.71
N VAL A 214 -21.35 -16.73 -6.94
CA VAL A 214 -20.55 -17.78 -7.59
C VAL A 214 -19.63 -17.14 -8.61
N MET A 215 -18.34 -17.49 -8.56
CA MET A 215 -17.32 -16.99 -9.48
C MET A 215 -16.56 -18.17 -10.07
N GLU A 216 -16.60 -18.35 -11.40
CA GLU A 216 -15.76 -19.34 -12.08
C GLU A 216 -14.48 -18.68 -12.60
N ILE A 217 -13.33 -19.17 -12.15
CA ILE A 217 -12.01 -18.65 -12.54
C ILE A 217 -11.06 -19.79 -12.90
N GLU A 218 -9.94 -19.46 -13.55
CA GLU A 218 -8.80 -20.35 -13.61
C GLU A 218 -7.98 -20.22 -12.31
N ALA A 219 -7.39 -21.32 -11.85
CA ALA A 219 -6.45 -21.31 -10.72
C ALA A 219 -5.07 -20.75 -11.12
N ASN A 220 -5.03 -19.54 -11.69
CA ASN A 220 -3.82 -18.79 -11.99
C ASN A 220 -3.57 -17.70 -10.93
N SER A 221 -2.31 -17.31 -10.76
CA SER A 221 -1.93 -16.39 -9.68
C SER A 221 -2.47 -14.97 -9.85
N TYR A 222 -2.82 -14.55 -11.07
CA TYR A 222 -3.36 -13.21 -11.33
C TYR A 222 -4.82 -13.08 -10.87
N GLN A 223 -5.69 -14.02 -11.27
CA GLN A 223 -7.11 -13.99 -10.88
C GLN A 223 -7.29 -14.20 -9.37
N LEU A 224 -6.54 -15.14 -8.79
CA LEU A 224 -6.54 -15.34 -7.34
C LEU A 224 -6.03 -14.10 -6.58
N GLU A 225 -4.97 -13.45 -7.06
CA GLU A 225 -4.46 -12.22 -6.41
C GLU A 225 -5.45 -11.08 -6.53
N SER A 226 -6.18 -10.97 -7.64
CA SER A 226 -7.26 -10.00 -7.79
C SER A 226 -8.40 -10.22 -6.79
N ILE A 227 -8.81 -11.48 -6.55
CA ILE A 227 -9.81 -11.81 -5.52
C ILE A 227 -9.29 -11.43 -4.12
N PHE A 228 -8.09 -11.89 -3.78
CA PHE A 228 -7.50 -11.69 -2.45
C PHE A 228 -7.20 -10.21 -2.16
N LYS A 229 -6.75 -9.43 -3.15
CA LYS A 229 -6.49 -7.99 -2.97
C LYS A 229 -7.75 -7.14 -2.81
N ASN A 230 -8.94 -7.64 -3.17
CA ASN A 230 -10.18 -6.92 -2.86
C ASN A 230 -10.35 -6.74 -1.34
N TRP A 231 -9.77 -7.63 -0.51
CA TRP A 231 -9.79 -7.52 0.96
C TRP A 231 -8.93 -6.38 1.51
N LEU A 232 -8.15 -5.68 0.66
CA LEU A 232 -7.33 -4.52 1.06
C LEU A 232 -8.00 -3.17 0.71
N HIS A 233 -9.19 -3.20 0.08
CA HIS A 233 -10.03 -2.02 -0.15
C HIS A 233 -10.87 -1.67 1.09
N ASP A 234 -11.26 -0.41 1.23
CA ASP A 234 -12.15 0.03 2.32
C ASP A 234 -13.58 -0.54 2.11
N CYS A 235 -14.05 -1.40 3.01
CA CYS A 235 -15.23 -2.26 2.81
C CYS A 235 -16.58 -1.56 3.07
N GLY A 236 -16.80 -0.43 2.39
CA GLY A 236 -17.97 0.44 2.59
C GLY A 236 -17.66 1.60 3.54
N THR A 237 -18.43 2.67 3.43
CA THR A 237 -18.18 3.92 4.14
C THR A 237 -19.45 4.49 4.76
N ASP A 238 -19.32 4.95 6.00
CA ASP A 238 -20.40 5.63 6.73
C ASP A 238 -20.53 7.12 6.32
N SER A 239 -19.63 7.61 5.45
CA SER A 239 -19.65 8.96 4.87
C SER A 239 -19.06 8.98 3.45
N ASP A 240 -19.33 10.05 2.70
CA ASP A 240 -18.66 10.33 1.43
C ASP A 240 -17.17 10.68 1.62
N HIS A 241 -16.35 10.43 0.59
CA HIS A 241 -14.91 10.74 0.61
C HIS A 241 -14.60 12.16 0.13
N LEU A 242 -15.37 12.66 -0.84
CA LEU A 242 -15.12 13.91 -1.55
C LEU A 242 -16.45 14.56 -1.92
N ARG A 243 -16.53 15.88 -1.75
CA ARG A 243 -17.60 16.73 -2.29
C ARG A 243 -17.03 17.62 -3.37
N LEU A 244 -17.51 17.47 -4.61
CA LEU A 244 -17.12 18.29 -5.76
C LEU A 244 -18.25 19.28 -6.07
N THR A 245 -17.98 20.57 -5.88
CA THR A 245 -18.92 21.63 -6.22
C THR A 245 -18.72 22.11 -7.65
N ILE A 246 -19.79 22.11 -8.46
CA ILE A 246 -19.81 22.59 -9.85
C ILE A 246 -20.91 23.66 -9.94
N ASP A 247 -20.53 24.94 -10.03
CA ASP A 247 -21.44 26.08 -9.87
C ASP A 247 -22.26 25.99 -8.57
N LYS A 248 -23.51 25.53 -8.64
CA LYS A 248 -24.42 25.33 -7.49
C LYS A 248 -24.62 23.86 -7.12
N MET A 249 -24.20 22.94 -7.98
CA MET A 249 -24.34 21.49 -7.80
C MET A 249 -23.25 20.98 -6.85
N VAL A 250 -23.57 20.02 -5.97
CA VAL A 250 -22.58 19.32 -5.13
C VAL A 250 -22.67 17.82 -5.38
N LEU A 251 -21.67 17.27 -6.07
CA LEU A 251 -21.49 15.84 -6.27
C LEU A 251 -20.79 15.23 -5.07
N ARG A 252 -21.34 14.13 -4.53
CA ARG A 252 -20.70 13.32 -3.49
C ARG A 252 -20.05 12.12 -4.14
N CYS A 253 -18.77 11.90 -3.83
CA CYS A 253 -17.91 10.94 -4.51
C CYS A 253 -17.18 10.05 -3.50
N ASP A 254 -16.98 8.79 -3.87
CA ASP A 254 -16.07 7.87 -3.19
C ASP A 254 -14.73 7.77 -3.92
N ILE A 255 -13.65 7.65 -3.15
CA ILE A 255 -12.29 7.48 -3.67
C ILE A 255 -11.89 6.02 -3.46
N LYS A 256 -11.55 5.32 -4.54
CA LYS A 256 -11.01 3.95 -4.49
C LYS A 256 -9.51 3.96 -4.81
N GLU A 257 -8.72 3.25 -4.02
CA GLU A 257 -7.27 3.16 -4.23
C GLU A 257 -6.94 2.27 -5.43
N ARG A 258 -6.27 2.82 -6.45
CA ARG A 258 -5.75 2.02 -7.58
C ARG A 258 -4.38 1.40 -7.29
N LEU A 259 -3.64 1.99 -6.36
CA LEU A 259 -2.30 1.57 -5.95
C LEU A 259 -2.20 1.56 -4.43
N LEU A 260 -1.54 0.55 -3.87
CA LEU A 260 -1.04 0.60 -2.50
C LEU A 260 0.05 1.67 -2.39
N ASN A 261 -0.02 2.50 -1.35
CA ASN A 261 0.99 3.52 -1.11
C ASN A 261 2.34 2.87 -0.75
N ALA A 262 3.33 2.97 -1.65
CA ALA A 262 4.67 2.40 -1.48
C ALA A 262 5.43 2.95 -0.24
N ASP A 263 5.07 4.13 0.29
CA ASP A 263 5.66 4.66 1.54
C ASP A 263 5.25 3.88 2.79
N SER A 264 4.12 3.18 2.73
CA SER A 264 3.69 2.29 3.81
C SER A 264 4.57 1.04 3.93
N LEU A 265 5.35 0.68 2.90
CA LEU A 265 6.20 -0.51 2.92
C LEU A 265 7.51 -0.29 3.71
N PRO A 266 8.12 -1.36 4.26
CA PRO A 266 9.47 -1.31 4.83
C PRO A 266 10.54 -0.92 3.79
N THR A 267 10.28 -1.20 2.51
CA THR A 267 11.22 -1.09 1.39
C THR A 267 10.97 0.14 0.48
N THR A 268 10.23 1.17 0.96
CA THR A 268 9.95 2.43 0.22
C THR A 268 11.16 2.97 -0.56
N SER A 269 12.36 2.90 0.04
CA SER A 269 13.61 3.41 -0.57
C SER A 269 14.00 2.78 -1.92
N GLN A 270 13.37 1.67 -2.34
CA GLN A 270 13.54 1.07 -3.68
C GLN A 270 12.62 1.69 -4.74
N PHE A 271 11.43 2.14 -4.34
CA PHE A 271 10.37 2.61 -5.24
C PHE A 271 10.42 4.12 -5.53
N PHE A 272 11.23 4.88 -4.80
CA PHE A 272 11.38 6.33 -4.98
C PHE A 272 12.83 6.76 -5.21
N LEU A 273 12.98 7.93 -5.82
CA LEU A 273 14.27 8.63 -5.99
C LEU A 273 14.35 9.77 -4.97
N PHE A 274 15.49 9.84 -4.28
CA PHE A 274 15.80 10.86 -3.28
C PHE A 274 17.04 11.62 -3.78
N PRO A 275 16.90 12.70 -4.58
CA PRO A 275 18.02 13.50 -5.05
C PRO A 275 18.60 14.41 -3.96
N ASN A 276 17.89 14.53 -2.83
CA ASN A 276 18.33 15.23 -1.62
C ASN A 276 18.44 14.22 -0.48
N SER A 277 19.18 14.57 0.57
CA SER A 277 19.55 13.67 1.67
C SER A 277 18.43 13.18 2.60
N ASN A 278 17.18 13.34 2.20
CA ASN A 278 15.99 12.88 2.92
C ASN A 278 15.76 11.37 2.73
N LEU A 279 16.84 10.59 2.61
CA LEU A 279 16.76 9.14 2.78
C LEU A 279 16.22 8.87 4.19
N PRO A 280 15.20 7.99 4.34
CA PRO A 280 14.73 7.58 5.66
C PRO A 280 15.84 6.80 6.39
N GLN A 281 16.69 7.51 7.14
CA GLN A 281 17.73 6.86 7.93
C GLN A 281 17.08 6.10 9.09
N PRO A 282 17.43 4.82 9.31
CA PRO A 282 16.98 4.08 10.49
C PRO A 282 17.62 4.67 11.75
N THR A 283 16.90 5.60 12.39
CA THR A 283 17.16 6.10 13.75
C THR A 283 18.62 6.47 14.06
N ALA A 284 19.25 7.28 13.22
CA ALA A 284 20.49 7.96 13.60
C ALA A 284 20.18 8.98 14.72
N ARG A 285 20.60 8.69 15.95
CA ARG A 285 20.57 9.67 17.05
C ARG A 285 21.57 10.79 16.77
N VAL A 286 21.14 11.84 16.09
CA VAL A 286 21.96 13.02 15.86
C VAL A 286 22.11 13.77 17.17
N ASN A 287 23.27 13.64 17.82
CA ASN A 287 23.66 14.52 18.92
C ASN A 287 23.77 15.96 18.39
N PRO A 288 23.00 16.93 18.89
CA PRO A 288 22.98 18.30 18.35
C PRO A 288 24.18 19.17 18.76
N SER A 289 25.26 18.58 19.30
CA SER A 289 26.35 19.30 19.96
C SER A 289 27.57 19.62 19.08
N SER A 290 27.70 19.05 17.87
CA SER A 290 28.80 19.37 16.95
C SER A 290 28.37 20.41 15.90
N LYS A 291 28.99 21.61 15.92
CA LYS A 291 28.88 22.64 14.86
C LYS A 291 29.65 22.26 13.57
N GLN A 292 29.63 20.99 13.19
CA GLN A 292 30.30 20.49 12.01
C GLN A 292 29.31 20.48 10.85
N LEU A 293 29.66 21.12 9.73
CA LEU A 293 28.81 21.09 8.54
C LEU A 293 28.58 19.65 8.10
N CYS A 294 27.36 19.15 8.28
CA CYS A 294 26.98 17.82 7.85
C CYS A 294 26.81 17.86 6.32
N ILE A 295 27.87 17.55 5.59
CA ILE A 295 27.79 17.31 4.14
C ILE A 295 27.03 16.00 3.97
N THR A 296 25.75 16.12 3.62
CA THR A 296 24.89 14.97 3.45
C THR A 296 25.16 14.31 2.09
N LYS A 297 25.39 12.99 2.11
CA LYS A 297 25.63 12.20 0.90
C LYS A 297 24.31 11.75 0.28
N VAL A 298 24.21 11.89 -1.03
CA VAL A 298 23.08 11.42 -1.86
C VAL A 298 23.58 10.23 -2.70
N PRO A 299 22.80 9.15 -2.86
CA PRO A 299 23.21 8.00 -3.65
C PRO A 299 23.12 8.28 -5.16
N VAL A 300 24.04 7.69 -5.93
CA VAL A 300 23.89 7.56 -7.38
C VAL A 300 23.03 6.34 -7.67
N TYR A 301 21.92 6.53 -8.37
CA TYR A 301 21.02 5.43 -8.74
C TYR A 301 21.50 4.77 -10.03
N THR A 302 21.75 3.46 -9.99
CA THR A 302 22.02 2.66 -11.19
C THR A 302 20.73 1.96 -11.63
N MET A 303 20.38 2.09 -12.91
CA MET A 303 19.20 1.50 -13.51
C MET A 303 19.56 0.78 -14.81
N GLU A 304 18.84 -0.29 -15.09
CA GLU A 304 18.93 -1.09 -16.29
C GLU A 304 17.70 -0.82 -17.16
N ALA A 305 17.91 -0.47 -18.43
CA ALA A 305 16.83 -0.36 -19.41
C ALA A 305 16.25 -1.75 -19.68
N VAL A 306 14.96 -1.95 -19.36
CA VAL A 306 14.28 -3.25 -19.51
C VAL A 306 13.58 -3.34 -20.86
N SER A 307 12.87 -2.28 -21.24
CA SER A 307 12.08 -2.25 -22.47
C SER A 307 11.76 -0.82 -22.91
N VAL A 308 11.36 -0.69 -24.18
CA VAL A 308 10.76 0.53 -24.71
C VAL A 308 9.30 0.22 -25.01
N ILE A 309 8.39 1.07 -24.52
CA ILE A 309 6.94 0.89 -24.64
C ILE A 309 6.31 2.10 -25.33
N ARG A 310 5.15 1.92 -25.98
CA ARG A 310 4.36 3.07 -26.49
C ARG A 310 3.80 3.86 -25.32
N ARG A 311 3.69 5.19 -25.46
CA ARG A 311 3.18 6.06 -24.39
C ARG A 311 1.77 5.66 -23.94
N GLU A 312 0.90 5.30 -24.88
CA GLU A 312 -0.48 4.87 -24.65
C GLU A 312 -0.56 3.51 -23.91
N GLY A 313 0.50 2.69 -24.00
CA GLY A 313 0.58 1.40 -23.34
C GLY A 313 0.86 1.49 -21.84
N LEU A 314 1.13 2.68 -21.30
CA LEU A 314 1.42 2.90 -19.89
C LEU A 314 0.23 3.61 -19.22
N CYS A 315 -0.52 2.86 -18.41
CA CYS A 315 -1.67 3.40 -17.69
C CYS A 315 -1.26 4.43 -16.63
N GLU A 316 -1.73 5.67 -16.76
CA GLU A 316 -1.34 6.77 -15.87
C GLU A 316 -1.66 6.53 -14.39
N SER A 317 -2.76 5.80 -14.12
CA SER A 317 -3.15 5.38 -12.77
C SER A 317 -2.17 4.43 -12.07
N LEU A 318 -1.20 3.88 -12.80
CA LEU A 318 -0.13 3.01 -12.30
C LEU A 318 1.21 3.76 -12.12
N ILE A 319 1.23 5.07 -12.37
CA ILE A 319 2.40 5.93 -12.23
C ILE A 319 2.27 6.74 -10.93
N PHE A 320 3.33 6.82 -10.14
CA PHE A 320 3.31 7.50 -8.85
C PHE A 320 4.64 8.16 -8.49
N GLY A 321 4.66 8.81 -7.33
CA GLY A 321 5.83 9.46 -6.76
C GLY A 321 6.13 10.83 -7.33
N HIS A 322 7.23 11.42 -6.84
CA HIS A 322 7.63 12.77 -7.23
C HIS A 322 8.20 12.77 -8.66
N PRO A 323 7.73 13.66 -9.56
CA PRO A 323 8.29 13.79 -10.89
C PRO A 323 9.68 14.45 -10.84
N PHE A 324 10.65 13.86 -11.54
CA PHE A 324 11.98 14.45 -11.71
C PHE A 324 12.31 14.64 -13.20
N VAL A 325 13.15 15.63 -13.51
CA VAL A 325 13.64 15.84 -14.88
C VAL A 325 15.09 15.42 -14.94
N ALA A 326 15.37 14.34 -15.66
CA ALA A 326 16.71 13.92 -16.01
C ALA A 326 17.20 14.70 -17.25
N ILE A 327 18.47 15.10 -17.20
CA ILE A 327 19.19 15.83 -18.24
C ILE A 327 20.57 15.19 -18.43
N ALA A 328 21.22 15.44 -19.56
CA ALA A 328 22.62 15.05 -19.75
C ALA A 328 23.50 15.63 -18.61
N THR A 329 24.40 14.81 -18.08
CA THR A 329 25.23 15.21 -16.93
C THR A 329 26.21 16.32 -17.32
N ARG A 330 26.46 17.23 -16.37
CA ARG A 330 27.51 18.27 -16.46
C ARG A 330 28.54 18.09 -15.34
N CYS A 331 28.80 16.84 -14.98
CA CYS A 331 29.73 16.50 -13.91
C CYS A 331 31.16 16.86 -14.31
N TRP A 332 31.73 17.89 -13.68
CA TRP A 332 33.09 18.39 -13.95
C TRP A 332 34.22 17.36 -13.74
N LYS A 333 33.92 16.19 -13.15
CA LYS A 333 34.87 15.08 -12.95
C LYS A 333 34.94 14.11 -14.13
N ILE A 334 34.12 14.33 -15.16
CA ILE A 334 34.12 13.55 -16.40
C ILE A 334 34.84 14.39 -17.46
N ASP A 335 35.65 13.75 -18.30
CA ASP A 335 36.41 14.43 -19.35
C ASP A 335 35.49 15.05 -20.42
N TRP A 336 35.91 16.16 -21.02
CA TRP A 336 35.07 16.94 -21.96
C TRP A 336 34.55 16.12 -23.14
N ASP A 337 35.39 15.30 -23.77
CA ASP A 337 35.01 14.44 -24.89
C ASP A 337 33.96 13.39 -24.49
N GLU A 338 33.93 12.97 -23.22
CA GLU A 338 32.92 12.07 -22.68
C GLU A 338 31.62 12.82 -22.33
N LEU A 339 31.71 14.03 -21.79
CA LEU A 339 30.54 14.89 -21.57
C LEU A 339 29.81 15.20 -22.88
N GLU A 340 30.54 15.59 -23.93
CA GLU A 340 29.96 15.89 -25.25
C GLU A 340 29.31 14.65 -25.86
N ARG A 341 30.04 13.52 -25.89
CA ARG A 341 29.50 12.23 -26.38
C ARG A 341 28.25 11.81 -25.61
N ASN A 342 28.23 11.98 -24.29
CA ASN A 342 27.06 11.69 -23.45
C ASN A 342 25.89 12.63 -23.78
N GLU A 343 26.11 13.92 -24.00
CA GLU A 343 25.06 14.87 -24.39
C GLU A 343 24.47 14.53 -25.77
N GLN A 344 25.31 14.17 -26.74
CA GLN A 344 24.89 13.69 -28.07
C GLN A 344 24.06 12.41 -27.96
N GLN A 345 24.52 11.40 -27.20
CA GLN A 345 23.81 10.14 -26.98
C GLN A 345 22.47 10.34 -26.26
N PHE A 346 22.44 11.14 -25.19
CA PHE A 346 21.23 11.48 -24.44
C PHE A 346 20.21 12.17 -25.36
N THR A 347 20.65 13.14 -26.16
CA THR A 347 19.79 13.86 -27.11
C THR A 347 19.24 12.92 -28.18
N ALA A 348 20.06 12.03 -28.75
CA ALA A 348 19.61 11.04 -29.73
C ALA A 348 18.54 10.09 -29.17
N ILE A 349 18.70 9.62 -27.93
CA ILE A 349 17.68 8.78 -27.24
C ILE A 349 16.39 9.57 -27.04
N VAL A 350 16.48 10.80 -26.52
CA VAL A 350 15.31 11.68 -26.30
C VAL A 350 14.56 11.95 -27.60
N GLU A 351 15.27 12.26 -28.68
CA GLU A 351 14.66 12.48 -30.00
C GLU A 351 13.99 11.22 -30.55
N TYR A 352 14.65 10.06 -30.46
CA TYR A 352 14.09 8.80 -30.93
C TYR A 352 12.80 8.44 -30.18
N LEU A 353 12.79 8.58 -28.85
CA LEU A 353 11.61 8.34 -28.03
C LEU A 353 10.50 9.36 -28.33
N CYS A 354 10.82 10.66 -28.49
CA CYS A 354 9.84 11.68 -28.91
C CYS A 354 9.20 11.36 -30.27
N LYS A 355 10.03 11.13 -31.30
CA LYS A 355 9.59 10.94 -32.70
C LYS A 355 8.69 9.72 -32.88
N ASN A 356 8.92 8.67 -32.09
CA ASN A 356 8.14 7.43 -32.13
C ASN A 356 7.05 7.33 -31.05
N ASN A 357 6.86 8.37 -30.25
CA ASN A 357 5.93 8.40 -29.10
C ASN A 357 6.11 7.23 -28.12
N LEU A 358 7.36 7.00 -27.74
CA LEU A 358 7.80 5.91 -26.88
C LEU A 358 8.24 6.41 -25.50
N VAL A 359 8.23 5.51 -24.53
CA VAL A 359 8.69 5.69 -23.15
C VAL A 359 9.70 4.60 -22.86
N LEU A 360 10.82 4.96 -22.22
CA LEU A 360 11.82 3.98 -21.78
C LEU A 360 11.45 3.50 -20.37
N LEU A 361 11.31 2.18 -20.19
CA LEU A 361 11.10 1.55 -18.90
C LEU A 361 12.44 1.03 -18.38
N ALA A 362 12.83 1.48 -17.18
CA ALA A 362 14.03 1.02 -16.51
C ALA A 362 13.71 0.40 -15.14
N LYS A 363 14.54 -0.55 -14.73
CA LYS A 363 14.50 -1.22 -13.43
C LYS A 363 15.72 -0.80 -12.63
N ARG A 364 15.53 -0.40 -11.38
CA ARG A 364 16.64 -0.10 -10.48
C ARG A 364 17.39 -1.37 -10.09
N GLN A 365 18.71 -1.31 -10.17
CA GLN A 365 19.55 -2.41 -9.69
C GLN A 365 19.56 -2.43 -8.15
N SER A 366 19.28 -3.58 -7.56
CA SER A 366 19.60 -3.85 -6.16
C SER A 366 21.13 -3.93 -6.02
N SER A 367 21.68 -3.41 -4.92
CA SER A 367 23.14 -3.36 -4.75
C SER A 367 23.75 -4.76 -4.78
N GLN A 368 24.81 -4.94 -5.57
CA GLN A 368 25.45 -6.23 -5.86
C GLN A 368 26.19 -6.89 -4.67
N PHE A 369 25.89 -6.54 -3.41
CA PHE A 369 26.48 -7.18 -2.24
C PHE A 369 25.89 -8.59 -2.05
N PRO A 370 26.67 -9.67 -2.23
CA PRO A 370 26.14 -11.04 -2.21
C PRO A 370 26.17 -11.64 -0.79
N SER A 371 26.03 -10.82 0.24
CA SER A 371 25.68 -11.31 1.57
C SER A 371 24.26 -11.84 1.53
N ALA A 372 24.03 -13.10 1.94
CA ALA A 372 22.78 -13.85 1.76
C ALA A 372 21.52 -13.29 2.49
N GLU A 373 21.59 -12.07 3.03
CA GLU A 373 20.49 -11.41 3.73
C GLU A 373 19.52 -10.72 2.75
N LYS A 374 18.64 -11.55 2.16
CA LYS A 374 17.36 -11.17 1.50
C LYS A 374 17.45 -10.17 0.34
N ALA A 375 17.16 -10.66 -0.87
CA ALA A 375 17.02 -9.82 -2.05
C ALA A 375 15.96 -8.71 -1.84
N LEU A 376 16.35 -7.46 -2.11
CA LEU A 376 15.46 -6.30 -2.06
C LEU A 376 14.57 -6.26 -3.32
N PRO A 377 13.31 -5.76 -3.21
CA PRO A 377 12.44 -5.58 -4.37
C PRO A 377 13.01 -4.53 -5.33
N ALA A 378 12.79 -4.71 -6.63
CA ALA A 378 13.29 -3.80 -7.65
C ALA A 378 12.22 -2.77 -8.06
N GLY A 379 12.48 -1.49 -7.78
CA GLY A 379 11.65 -0.39 -8.28
C GLY A 379 11.76 -0.22 -9.79
N HIS A 380 10.63 0.09 -10.44
CA HIS A 380 10.56 0.36 -11.88
C HIS A 380 10.24 1.84 -12.13
N PHE A 381 10.82 2.41 -13.19
CA PHE A 381 10.77 3.83 -13.49
C PHE A 381 10.53 4.05 -14.99
N ALA A 382 9.61 4.95 -15.32
CA ALA A 382 9.32 5.36 -16.68
C ALA A 382 10.00 6.70 -16.98
N PHE A 383 10.66 6.77 -18.14
CA PHE A 383 11.34 7.95 -18.67
C PHE A 383 10.57 8.46 -19.88
N PHE A 384 9.73 9.48 -19.64
CA PHE A 384 8.93 10.14 -20.66
C PHE A 384 9.77 11.19 -21.39
N PRO A 385 9.86 11.16 -22.72
CA PRO A 385 10.67 12.12 -23.44
C PRO A 385 9.96 13.48 -23.58
N ALA A 386 10.75 14.53 -23.48
CA ALA A 386 10.41 15.93 -23.72
C ALA A 386 11.62 16.63 -24.36
N LYS A 387 11.51 17.92 -24.71
CA LYS A 387 12.59 18.66 -25.41
C LYS A 387 13.90 18.59 -24.61
N ASN A 388 14.90 17.88 -25.15
CA ASN A 388 16.22 17.61 -24.58
C ASN A 388 16.22 17.10 -23.12
N THR A 389 15.15 16.44 -22.68
CA THR A 389 14.96 16.03 -21.28
C THR A 389 14.15 14.73 -21.17
N LEU A 390 14.31 14.01 -20.04
CA LEU A 390 13.49 12.84 -19.70
C LEU A 390 12.78 13.08 -18.36
N LEU A 391 11.45 13.10 -18.37
CA LEU A 391 10.63 13.12 -17.16
C LEU A 391 10.58 11.71 -16.55
N VAL A 392 11.14 11.57 -15.35
CA VAL A 392 11.24 10.32 -14.60
C VAL A 392 10.11 10.24 -13.59
N LYS A 393 9.36 9.12 -13.59
CA LYS A 393 8.33 8.79 -12.59
C LYS A 393 8.42 7.32 -12.18
N SER A 394 7.99 6.98 -10.97
CA SER A 394 7.91 5.59 -10.51
C SER A 394 6.72 4.87 -11.14
N VAL A 395 6.86 3.58 -11.44
CA VAL A 395 5.83 2.72 -12.03
C VAL A 395 5.52 1.58 -11.07
N ALA A 396 4.23 1.29 -10.88
CA ALA A 396 3.78 0.23 -9.99
C ALA A 396 4.16 -1.16 -10.51
N SER A 397 4.78 -1.96 -9.65
CA SER A 397 4.93 -3.40 -9.85
C SER A 397 3.65 -4.13 -9.42
N LYS A 398 3.51 -5.39 -9.85
CA LYS A 398 2.33 -6.25 -9.63
C LYS A 398 1.80 -6.17 -8.19
N GLU A 399 2.69 -6.22 -7.20
CA GLU A 399 2.40 -6.25 -5.77
C GLU A 399 1.65 -4.98 -5.32
N LEU A 400 1.99 -3.81 -5.88
CA LEU A 400 1.39 -2.53 -5.55
C LEU A 400 0.03 -2.28 -6.22
N VAL A 401 -0.29 -2.99 -7.30
CA VAL A 401 -1.52 -2.78 -8.06
C VAL A 401 -2.73 -3.32 -7.29
N MET A 402 -3.75 -2.47 -7.08
CA MET A 402 -5.03 -2.85 -6.50
C MET A 402 -6.06 -3.18 -7.60
N PRO A 403 -6.92 -4.20 -7.39
CA PRO A 403 -7.96 -4.56 -8.35
C PRO A 403 -8.99 -3.44 -8.51
N LEU A 404 -9.47 -3.24 -9.74
CA LEU A 404 -10.64 -2.43 -10.05
C LEU A 404 -11.78 -3.39 -10.36
N GLY A 405 -12.88 -3.30 -9.61
CA GLY A 405 -14.12 -3.96 -10.01
C GLY A 405 -14.72 -3.27 -11.24
N GLU A 406 -15.32 -4.04 -12.14
CA GLU A 406 -16.06 -3.49 -13.28
C GLU A 406 -17.25 -2.68 -12.77
N MET A 407 -17.30 -1.39 -13.13
CA MET A 407 -18.43 -0.53 -12.84
C MET A 407 -19.43 -0.67 -13.99
N GLN A 408 -20.61 -1.23 -13.73
CA GLN A 408 -21.67 -1.29 -14.73
C GLN A 408 -22.13 0.13 -15.06
N ALA A 409 -21.99 0.52 -16.33
CA ALA A 409 -22.54 1.77 -16.83
C ALA A 409 -24.07 1.66 -16.87
N LYS A 410 -24.75 2.45 -16.03
CA LYS A 410 -26.21 2.63 -16.10
C LYS A 410 -26.52 3.74 -17.09
N GLU A 411 -27.64 3.62 -17.79
CA GLU A 411 -28.15 4.72 -18.62
C GLU A 411 -28.45 5.94 -17.74
N ILE A 412 -27.97 7.10 -18.16
CA ILE A 412 -28.14 8.37 -17.45
C ILE A 412 -29.35 9.09 -18.07
N PRO A 413 -30.36 9.50 -17.28
CA PRO A 413 -31.48 10.31 -17.78
C PRO A 413 -31.02 11.61 -18.44
N GLU A 414 -31.72 12.03 -19.49
CA GLU A 414 -31.29 13.17 -20.31
C GLU A 414 -31.39 14.49 -19.56
N GLU A 415 -32.35 14.61 -18.64
CA GLU A 415 -32.53 15.76 -17.75
C GLU A 415 -31.26 16.02 -16.91
N VAL A 416 -30.67 14.95 -16.38
CA VAL A 416 -29.45 15.01 -15.55
C VAL A 416 -28.24 15.41 -16.41
N LYS A 417 -28.15 14.93 -17.67
CA LYS A 417 -27.08 15.36 -18.59
C LYS A 417 -27.20 16.84 -18.92
N MET A 418 -28.42 17.33 -19.16
CA MET A 418 -28.67 18.74 -19.47
C MET A 418 -28.39 19.66 -18.28
N GLU A 419 -28.71 19.25 -17.05
CA GLU A 419 -28.34 19.98 -15.82
C GLU A 419 -26.82 20.10 -15.65
N ILE A 420 -26.10 18.98 -15.80
CA ILE A 420 -24.63 18.94 -15.71
C ILE A 420 -24.00 19.80 -16.82
N PHE A 421 -24.48 19.69 -18.06
CA PHE A 421 -23.99 20.50 -19.18
C PHE A 421 -24.18 22.00 -18.91
N GLN A 422 -25.34 22.41 -18.41
CA GLN A 422 -25.60 23.82 -18.10
C GLN A 422 -24.73 24.33 -16.93
N SER A 423 -24.44 23.48 -15.94
CA SER A 423 -23.54 23.82 -14.82
C SER A 423 -22.08 23.93 -15.27
N LEU A 424 -21.62 23.03 -16.14
CA LEU A 424 -20.26 23.07 -16.71
C LEU A 424 -20.07 24.26 -17.66
N LYS A 425 -21.08 24.62 -18.45
CA LYS A 425 -21.05 25.78 -19.36
C LYS A 425 -20.88 27.13 -18.64
N ASN A 426 -21.18 27.19 -17.34
CA ASN A 426 -20.95 28.38 -16.51
C ASN A 426 -19.49 28.53 -16.08
N LEU A 427 -18.62 27.53 -16.31
CA LEU A 427 -17.20 27.57 -15.99
C LEU A 427 -16.38 28.18 -17.13
N GLU A 428 -15.28 28.86 -16.77
CA GLU A 428 -14.32 29.41 -17.73
C GLU A 428 -13.43 28.30 -18.30
N GLU A 429 -13.65 27.92 -19.57
CA GLU A 429 -12.79 26.99 -20.30
C GLU A 429 -11.43 27.65 -20.64
N LYS A 430 -10.34 26.90 -20.48
CA LYS A 430 -8.96 27.40 -20.67
C LYS A 430 -8.11 26.41 -21.45
N ASP A 431 -7.55 26.87 -22.56
CA ASP A 431 -6.63 26.08 -23.40
C ASP A 431 -5.39 25.61 -22.64
N PHE A 432 -4.90 26.41 -21.68
CA PHE A 432 -3.67 26.14 -20.93
C PHE A 432 -3.81 26.52 -19.45
N TYR A 433 -3.41 25.59 -18.57
CA TYR A 433 -3.17 25.89 -17.16
C TYR A 433 -1.76 26.46 -16.98
N ASN A 434 -1.64 27.70 -16.49
CA ASN A 434 -0.36 28.32 -16.15
C ASN A 434 -0.13 28.28 -14.61
N PRO A 435 0.76 27.42 -14.09
CA PRO A 435 1.01 27.33 -12.65
C PRO A 435 1.53 28.63 -12.01
N LEU A 436 2.20 29.50 -12.78
CA LEU A 436 2.75 30.76 -12.29
C LEU A 436 1.66 31.84 -12.09
N ALA A 437 0.48 31.66 -12.67
CA ALA A 437 -0.66 32.58 -12.51
C ALA A 437 -1.56 32.23 -11.31
N VAL A 438 -1.28 31.15 -10.59
CA VAL A 438 -2.12 30.64 -9.50
C VAL A 438 -1.38 30.72 -8.16
N SER A 439 -1.91 31.48 -7.20
CA SER A 439 -1.40 31.49 -5.83
C SER A 439 -2.19 30.52 -4.96
N SER A 440 -1.46 29.67 -4.21
CA SER A 440 -2.03 28.81 -3.16
C SER A 440 -2.08 29.46 -1.78
N GLY A 441 -1.63 30.71 -1.64
CA GLY A 441 -1.45 31.38 -0.34
C GLY A 441 -0.30 30.81 0.51
N LEU A 442 0.50 29.89 -0.02
CA LEU A 442 1.59 29.23 0.71
C LEU A 442 2.61 30.22 1.30
N TYR A 443 3.02 31.23 0.54
CA TYR A 443 4.00 32.22 1.00
C TYR A 443 3.45 33.08 2.14
N ASP A 444 2.17 33.48 2.07
CA ASP A 444 1.51 34.26 3.12
C ASP A 444 1.34 33.44 4.39
N TYR A 445 0.97 32.16 4.26
CA TYR A 445 0.90 31.22 5.38
C TYR A 445 2.27 31.01 6.04
N LEU A 446 3.32 30.74 5.26
CA LEU A 446 4.68 30.54 5.79
C LEU A 446 5.21 31.80 6.48
N THR A 447 5.03 32.97 5.87
CA THR A 447 5.40 34.27 6.46
C THR A 447 4.64 34.53 7.76
N SER A 448 3.33 34.22 7.79
CA SER A 448 2.48 34.31 8.98
C SER A 448 2.86 33.30 10.08
N SER A 449 3.41 32.14 9.72
CA SER A 449 3.89 31.12 10.66
C SER A 449 5.23 31.53 11.27
N LEU A 450 6.20 31.93 10.43
CA LEU A 450 7.52 32.38 10.87
C LEU A 450 7.46 33.64 11.75
N SER A 451 6.57 34.59 11.43
CA SER A 451 6.35 35.79 12.24
C SER A 451 5.59 35.55 13.55
N LYS A 452 4.95 34.39 13.73
CA LYS A 452 4.46 33.93 15.05
C LYS A 452 5.58 33.33 15.89
N ILE A 453 6.49 32.58 15.26
CA ILE A 453 7.68 32.01 15.92
C ILE A 453 8.59 33.14 16.45
N SER A 454 8.76 34.23 15.71
CA SER A 454 9.61 35.36 16.15
C SER A 454 9.04 36.22 17.27
N LYS A 455 7.78 36.01 17.72
CA LYS A 455 7.17 36.77 18.82
C LYS A 455 7.55 36.25 20.22
N SER A 456 8.27 35.13 20.32
CA SER A 456 8.88 34.68 21.58
C SER A 456 10.19 35.44 21.87
N ARG A 457 10.05 36.66 22.40
CA ARG A 457 11.13 37.56 22.89
C ARG A 457 12.26 37.87 21.90
N PRO A 458 12.24 39.03 21.21
CA PRO A 458 13.48 39.60 20.71
C PRO A 458 14.39 39.98 21.89
N SER A 459 15.58 39.39 21.97
CA SER A 459 16.63 39.91 22.87
C SER A 459 17.16 41.22 22.28
N THR A 460 16.73 42.35 22.83
CA THR A 460 17.16 43.68 22.40
C THR A 460 18.64 43.93 22.74
N ASN A 461 19.52 43.57 21.81
CA ASN A 461 20.94 43.96 21.77
C ASN A 461 21.41 44.07 20.31
N PHE A 462 20.67 44.82 19.49
CA PHE A 462 21.13 45.29 18.19
C PHE A 462 21.29 46.81 18.24
N VAL A 463 22.53 47.26 18.46
CA VAL A 463 22.92 48.67 18.30
C VAL A 463 23.20 48.89 16.81
N VAL A 464 22.38 49.73 16.16
CA VAL A 464 22.62 50.15 14.79
C VAL A 464 23.63 51.31 14.80
N PRO A 465 24.79 51.22 14.11
CA PRO A 465 25.69 52.34 13.99
C PRO A 465 25.11 53.36 13.00
N ILE A 466 24.62 54.50 13.51
CA ILE A 466 24.15 55.62 12.69
C ILE A 466 25.36 56.32 12.09
N ILE A 467 25.44 56.35 10.77
CA ILE A 467 26.45 57.09 10.01
C ILE A 467 25.77 58.34 9.42
N ASN A 468 26.14 59.54 9.89
CA ASN A 468 26.56 60.66 9.04
C ASN A 468 26.89 61.97 9.80
N ARG A 469 28.07 62.52 9.45
CA ARG A 469 28.48 63.94 9.32
C ARG A 469 28.42 64.92 10.52
N GLU A 470 29.64 65.37 10.89
CA GLU A 470 30.11 66.78 11.00
C GLU A 470 29.18 67.81 11.69
N GLU A 471 29.52 68.54 12.78
CA GLU A 471 30.63 68.62 13.78
C GLU A 471 30.12 69.60 14.90
N GLU A 472 30.90 70.30 15.74
CA GLU A 472 31.66 70.00 17.00
C GLU A 472 31.67 71.38 17.76
N PRO A 473 32.62 71.85 18.63
CA PRO A 473 33.71 71.18 19.31
C PRO A 473 33.74 71.27 20.85
N ALA A 474 34.48 70.31 21.44
CA ALA A 474 35.21 70.40 22.73
C ALA A 474 34.38 70.36 24.05
N LYS A 475 34.85 69.74 25.15
CA LYS A 475 36.23 69.69 25.66
C LYS A 475 36.59 68.40 26.43
N LYS A 476 37.78 67.85 26.11
CA LYS A 476 38.82 67.27 27.01
C LYS A 476 38.31 66.25 28.05
N LYS A 477 38.73 64.97 28.06
CA LYS A 477 40.10 64.38 27.96
C LYS A 477 39.99 63.02 27.20
N LYS A 478 41.01 62.18 26.96
CA LYS A 478 42.36 62.03 27.55
C LYS A 478 43.43 61.77 26.47
N LYS A 479 44.00 60.55 26.40
CA LYS A 479 45.19 60.09 25.65
C LYS A 479 45.22 58.55 25.61
N CYS A 480 45.33 57.89 24.44
CA CYS A 480 46.55 57.44 23.71
C CYS A 480 47.12 56.09 24.22
N ALA A 481 47.75 55.20 23.42
CA ALA A 481 48.24 55.30 22.03
C ALA A 481 48.07 53.99 21.23
N VAL A 482 48.50 53.99 19.97
CA VAL A 482 48.27 52.95 18.93
C VAL A 482 49.46 51.98 18.77
N LEU A 483 49.10 50.74 18.39
CA LEU A 483 49.78 49.66 17.62
C LEU A 483 51.20 49.91 17.04
N PRO A 484 52.00 48.83 16.80
CA PRO A 484 51.93 48.21 15.46
C PRO A 484 52.00 46.67 15.41
N ILE A 485 51.72 46.15 14.21
CA ILE A 485 51.73 44.74 13.78
C ILE A 485 53.17 44.27 13.50
N SER A 486 53.48 42.97 13.67
CA SER A 486 54.55 42.29 12.91
C SER A 486 54.29 40.77 12.79
N GLU A 487 54.87 40.17 11.74
CA GLU A 487 54.65 38.80 11.29
C GLU A 487 55.75 37.80 11.78
N THR A 488 55.64 36.55 11.32
CA THR A 488 56.68 35.50 11.18
C THR A 488 56.94 34.49 12.31
N GLN A 489 56.47 33.26 12.03
CA GLN A 489 57.21 31.98 12.03
C GLN A 489 58.03 31.46 13.25
N THR A 490 57.58 30.28 13.71
CA THR A 490 58.35 29.05 14.07
C THR A 490 58.97 28.81 15.47
N LYS A 491 58.61 27.60 15.97
CA LYS A 491 59.39 26.60 16.76
C LYS A 491 59.46 26.66 18.31
N LYS A 492 59.08 25.49 18.86
CA LYS A 492 59.69 24.70 19.97
C LYS A 492 59.34 24.97 21.47
N SER A 493 58.59 23.99 22.01
CA SER A 493 58.88 23.16 23.22
C SER A 493 59.00 23.76 24.63
N ARG A 494 58.07 23.36 25.53
CA ARG A 494 58.22 22.72 26.87
C ARG A 494 56.82 22.70 27.53
N GLU A 495 56.24 21.58 27.96
CA GLU A 495 56.54 20.65 29.08
C GLU A 495 56.31 21.20 30.51
N SER A 496 55.66 20.37 31.35
CA SER A 496 55.32 20.54 32.79
C SER A 496 54.23 21.58 33.11
N SER A 497 53.35 21.44 34.14
CA SER A 497 53.16 20.39 35.15
C SER A 497 51.73 20.37 35.77
N PHE A 498 51.19 19.14 35.95
CA PHE A 498 50.32 18.62 37.04
C PHE A 498 49.26 19.44 37.84
N LYS A 499 48.09 18.78 38.03
CA LYS A 499 47.10 18.82 39.15
C LYS A 499 46.22 20.09 39.26
N THR A 500 44.95 20.01 39.69
CA THR A 500 44.20 18.98 40.45
C THR A 500 42.80 18.63 39.88
N ASP A 501 42.45 17.34 40.00
CA ASP A 501 41.17 16.74 40.46
C ASP A 501 39.80 17.07 39.82
N PHE A 502 39.08 16.03 39.38
CA PHE A 502 37.79 15.62 39.98
C PHE A 502 37.44 14.15 39.65
N LEU A 503 36.71 13.49 40.55
CA LEU A 503 36.46 12.05 40.58
C LEU A 503 35.24 11.56 39.77
N SER A 504 35.28 10.25 39.46
CA SER A 504 34.17 9.31 39.28
C SER A 504 33.96 8.75 37.87
N ALA A 505 34.44 7.52 37.67
CA ALA A 505 34.11 6.68 36.51
C ALA A 505 33.32 5.45 36.99
N SER A 506 32.05 5.37 36.61
CA SER A 506 31.21 4.18 36.86
C SER A 506 31.24 3.26 35.64
N ALA A 507 32.00 2.16 35.74
CA ALA A 507 31.99 1.07 34.76
C ALA A 507 31.18 -0.11 35.31
N LEU A 508 30.17 -0.59 34.57
CA LEU A 508 29.48 -1.85 34.88
C LEU A 508 28.82 -2.47 33.63
N PHE A 509 28.74 -3.81 33.65
CA PHE A 509 27.99 -4.74 32.78
C PHE A 509 28.70 -5.52 31.65
N LYS A 510 29.49 -6.50 32.10
CA LYS A 510 29.64 -7.89 31.58
C LYS A 510 29.68 -8.77 32.85
N LYS A 511 29.20 -10.01 32.97
CA LYS A 511 28.58 -11.07 32.13
C LYS A 511 27.79 -11.98 33.10
N ARG A 512 26.88 -12.85 32.64
CA ARG A 512 26.80 -14.26 33.11
C ARG A 512 25.79 -15.11 32.30
N PHE A 513 26.34 -16.07 31.58
CA PHE A 513 25.83 -17.45 31.47
C PHE A 513 26.96 -18.34 32.01
N PRO A 514 26.64 -19.47 32.64
CA PRO A 514 27.47 -20.67 32.55
C PRO A 514 26.67 -21.90 32.09
N ASN A 515 27.37 -22.87 31.52
CA ASN A 515 26.86 -24.17 31.08
C ASN A 515 27.55 -25.30 31.87
N ASN A 516 26.82 -26.42 32.00
CA ASN A 516 27.27 -27.83 32.13
C ASN A 516 27.66 -28.43 33.50
N LEU A 517 27.35 -29.74 33.56
CA LEU A 517 27.61 -30.77 34.59
C LEU A 517 26.75 -30.63 35.85
N GLU A 518 25.92 -31.61 36.24
CA GLU A 518 25.92 -33.07 35.98
C GLU A 518 24.73 -33.59 35.14
#